data_AF-M8CTV8-F1
#
_entry.id   AF-M8CTV8-F1
#
_cell.length_a   1.000
_cell.length_b   1.000
_cell.length_c   1.000
_cell.angle_alpha   90.00
_cell.angle_beta   90.00
_cell.angle_gamma   90.00
#
_symmetry.space_group_name_H-M   'P 1'
#
loop_
_entity.id
_entity.type
_entity.pdbx_description
1 polymer ?
#
loop_
_entity_poly.entity_id
_entity_poly.type
_entity_poly.pdbx_seq_one_letter_code
_entity_poly.pdbx_strand_id
1 'polypeptide(L)'
;MDSATIGPAAAAPDAIVPIGTEAEVIDRRPKLITYSRIPPKPSSHTVITGHWNPSVADQAAGRVPGYGVRTNIVNGWEECGHGHDNRVADRIGFYKRYCHILGVTHGHNLYCYNQKPFP
;
A
#
# COMPACT_ATOMS: atom_id res chain seq x y z
N MET A 1 -42.31 -42.92 -7.74
CA MET A 1 -42.27 -41.45 -7.69
C MET A 1 -41.64 -41.11 -6.36
N ASP A 2 -40.33 -40.91 -6.32
CA ASP A 2 -39.65 -40.34 -5.16
C ASP A 2 -38.67 -39.29 -5.67
N SER A 3 -38.94 -38.05 -5.27
CA SER A 3 -38.25 -36.83 -5.67
C SER A 3 -36.81 -36.80 -5.19
N ALA A 4 -35.87 -36.59 -6.12
CA ALA A 4 -34.53 -36.13 -5.79
C ALA A 4 -34.59 -34.62 -5.48
N THR A 5 -34.42 -34.24 -4.21
CA THR A 5 -34.19 -32.85 -3.82
C THR A 5 -32.72 -32.52 -4.06
N ILE A 6 -32.45 -31.63 -5.03
CA ILE A 6 -31.12 -31.08 -5.29
C ILE A 6 -30.83 -30.03 -4.20
N GLY A 7 -29.95 -30.37 -3.25
CA GLY A 7 -29.37 -29.40 -2.32
C GLY A 7 -28.35 -28.50 -3.02
N PRO A 8 -28.12 -27.27 -2.54
CA PRO A 8 -27.18 -26.36 -3.19
C PRO A 8 -25.75 -26.90 -3.11
N ALA A 9 -25.10 -26.99 -4.26
CA ALA A 9 -23.69 -27.35 -4.36
C ALA A 9 -22.84 -26.33 -3.59
N ALA A 10 -22.05 -26.82 -2.64
CA ALA A 10 -21.06 -26.03 -1.93
C ALA A 10 -20.07 -25.40 -2.93
N ALA A 11 -19.83 -24.10 -2.80
CA ALA A 11 -18.80 -23.42 -3.58
C ALA A 11 -17.42 -23.96 -3.20
N ALA A 12 -16.70 -24.52 -4.17
CA ALA A 12 -15.31 -24.93 -4.00
C ALA A 12 -14.41 -23.67 -3.91
N PRO A 13 -13.53 -23.53 -2.90
CA PRO A 13 -12.78 -22.30 -2.66
C PRO A 13 -11.44 -22.16 -3.42
N ASP A 14 -11.20 -22.86 -4.53
CA ASP A 14 -9.86 -22.85 -5.18
C ASP A 14 -9.88 -22.76 -6.72
N ALA A 15 -10.79 -21.96 -7.29
CA ALA A 15 -10.69 -21.62 -8.72
C ALA A 15 -9.73 -20.44 -8.92
N ILE A 16 -8.47 -20.74 -9.25
CA ILE A 16 -7.55 -19.75 -9.84
C ILE A 16 -8.10 -19.41 -11.23
N VAL A 17 -8.72 -18.24 -11.36
CA VAL A 17 -9.12 -17.70 -12.67
C VAL A 17 -7.84 -17.26 -13.40
N PRO A 18 -7.55 -17.77 -14.61
CA PRO A 18 -6.40 -17.34 -15.37
C PRO A 18 -6.53 -15.84 -15.70
N ILE A 19 -5.46 -15.08 -15.47
CA ILE A 19 -5.40 -13.66 -15.81
C ILE A 19 -5.50 -13.56 -17.34
N GLY A 20 -6.67 -13.12 -17.82
CA GLY A 20 -6.98 -12.94 -19.22
C GLY A 20 -6.09 -11.91 -19.90
N THR A 21 -5.88 -12.11 -21.19
CA THR A 21 -5.01 -11.34 -22.11
C THR A 21 -5.59 -9.98 -22.52
N GLU A 22 -6.54 -9.42 -21.78
CA GLU A 22 -7.16 -8.13 -22.06
C GLU A 22 -7.26 -7.35 -20.74
N ALA A 23 -6.81 -6.08 -20.74
CA ALA A 23 -6.91 -5.21 -19.58
C ALA A 23 -8.38 -4.78 -19.36
N GLU A 24 -9.18 -5.67 -18.80
CA GLU A 24 -10.52 -5.34 -18.34
C GLU A 24 -10.41 -4.39 -17.14
N VAL A 25 -10.99 -3.20 -17.26
CA VAL A 25 -11.11 -2.25 -16.14
C VAL A 25 -12.09 -2.87 -15.14
N ILE A 26 -11.55 -3.65 -14.22
CA ILE A 26 -12.29 -4.13 -13.07
C ILE A 26 -12.66 -2.89 -12.25
N ASP A 27 -13.91 -2.42 -12.37
CA ASP A 27 -14.53 -1.48 -11.42
C ASP A 27 -14.82 -2.20 -10.09
N ARG A 28 -13.76 -2.69 -9.46
CA ARG A 28 -13.72 -2.80 -8.01
C ARG A 28 -13.47 -1.39 -7.57
N ARG A 29 -14.47 -0.70 -7.01
CA ARG A 29 -14.25 0.58 -6.31
C ARG A 29 -12.95 0.46 -5.52
N PRO A 30 -11.83 1.06 -5.99
CA PRO A 30 -10.60 0.94 -5.26
C PRO A 30 -10.94 1.59 -3.93
N LYS A 31 -10.68 0.92 -2.80
CA LYS A 31 -10.51 1.70 -1.57
C LYS A 31 -9.38 2.65 -1.92
N LEU A 32 -9.74 3.90 -2.24
CA LEU A 32 -8.83 4.93 -2.74
C LEU A 32 -8.01 5.44 -1.55
N ILE A 33 -7.24 4.53 -0.95
CA ILE A 33 -6.43 4.73 0.25
C ILE A 33 -5.32 5.75 -0.07
N THR A 34 -4.96 5.93 -1.33
CA THR A 34 -3.91 6.84 -1.77
C THR A 34 -4.31 8.32 -1.67
N TYR A 35 -5.58 8.68 -1.87
CA TYR A 35 -6.03 10.08 -1.85
C TYR A 35 -6.76 10.46 -0.57
N SER A 36 -7.52 9.54 0.03
CA SER A 36 -8.31 9.83 1.23
C SER A 36 -7.46 9.82 2.49
N ARG A 37 -7.56 10.89 3.29
CA ARG A 37 -6.99 10.94 4.65
C ARG A 37 -7.83 10.04 5.56
N ILE A 38 -7.19 9.08 6.21
CA ILE A 38 -7.83 8.21 7.22
C ILE A 38 -7.06 8.41 8.52
N PRO A 39 -7.50 9.31 9.41
CA PRO A 39 -6.80 9.56 10.66
C PRO A 39 -6.52 8.26 11.44
N PRO A 40 -5.31 8.10 12.00
CA PRO A 40 -4.23 9.10 12.06
C PRO A 40 -3.34 9.17 10.81
N LYS A 41 -3.55 8.34 9.80
CA LYS A 41 -2.77 8.35 8.56
C LYS A 41 -3.04 9.64 7.77
N PRO A 42 -2.00 10.40 7.39
CA PRO A 42 -2.16 11.47 6.42
C PRO A 42 -2.49 10.87 5.05
N SER A 43 -2.90 11.72 4.11
CA SER A 43 -3.04 11.30 2.70
C SER A 43 -1.66 11.08 2.09
N SER A 44 -1.47 10.01 1.31
CA SER A 44 -0.22 9.80 0.56
C SER A 44 0.07 10.96 -0.39
N HIS A 45 -0.98 11.59 -0.94
CA HIS A 45 -0.85 12.78 -1.79
C HIS A 45 -0.21 13.95 -1.03
N THR A 46 -0.68 14.27 0.18
CA THR A 46 -0.13 15.37 0.99
C THR A 46 1.32 15.11 1.41
N VAL A 47 1.72 13.84 1.56
CA VAL A 47 3.11 13.47 1.86
C VAL A 47 4.03 13.71 0.66
N ILE A 48 3.67 13.25 -0.55
CA ILE A 48 4.53 13.41 -1.73
C ILE A 48 4.63 14.86 -2.21
N THR A 49 3.56 15.64 -2.04
CA THR A 49 3.52 17.06 -2.43
C THR A 49 4.08 18.00 -1.35
N GLY A 50 4.53 17.48 -0.21
CA GLY A 50 5.17 18.28 0.85
C GLY A 50 4.21 19.08 1.74
N HIS A 51 2.91 18.81 1.66
CA HIS A 51 1.87 19.50 2.45
C HIS A 51 1.53 18.81 3.78
N TRP A 52 2.12 17.64 4.08
CA TRP A 52 1.98 17.00 5.38
C TRP A 52 3.08 17.48 6.35
N ASN A 53 2.66 18.09 7.46
CA ASN A 53 3.54 18.41 8.58
C ASN A 53 3.44 17.31 9.67
N PRO A 54 4.50 16.54 9.96
CA PRO A 54 4.45 15.49 10.97
C PRO A 54 4.16 16.04 12.37
N SER A 55 3.22 15.41 13.08
CA SER A 55 2.96 15.74 14.48
C SER A 55 4.13 15.32 15.38
N VAL A 56 4.12 15.77 16.65
CA VAL A 56 5.09 15.30 17.65
C VAL A 56 5.06 13.78 17.79
N ALA A 57 3.86 13.17 17.72
CA ALA A 57 3.70 11.73 17.78
C ALA A 57 4.27 11.02 16.53
N ASP A 58 4.19 11.64 15.36
CA ASP A 58 4.81 11.12 14.14
C ASP A 58 6.33 11.15 14.22
N GLN A 59 6.89 12.28 14.67
CA GLN A 59 8.33 12.42 14.85
C GLN A 59 8.87 11.42 15.88
N ALA A 60 8.20 11.26 17.01
CA ALA A 60 8.55 10.26 18.03
C ALA A 60 8.45 8.82 17.51
N ALA A 61 7.56 8.57 16.54
CA ALA A 61 7.43 7.29 15.84
C ALA A 61 8.43 7.10 14.68
N GLY A 62 9.34 8.05 14.46
CA GLY A 62 10.28 8.04 13.33
C GLY A 62 9.62 8.35 11.97
N ARG A 63 8.36 8.76 11.94
CA ARG A 63 7.61 9.06 10.71
C ARG A 63 7.92 10.48 10.26
N VAL A 64 8.83 10.59 9.29
CA VAL A 64 9.27 11.85 8.67
C VAL A 64 8.89 11.91 7.19
N PRO A 65 8.82 13.11 6.56
CA PRO A 65 8.43 13.25 5.16
C PRO A 65 9.37 12.46 4.23
N GLY A 66 8.80 11.65 3.34
CA GLY A 66 9.55 10.82 2.39
C GLY A 66 8.75 9.66 1.81
N TYR A 67 9.38 8.83 0.98
CA TYR A 67 8.72 7.64 0.41
C TYR A 67 8.43 6.57 1.47
N GLY A 68 9.26 6.46 2.50
CA GLY A 68 9.07 5.48 3.57
C GLY A 68 7.73 5.64 4.29
N VAL A 69 7.33 6.88 4.62
CA VAL A 69 6.04 7.08 5.29
C VAL A 69 4.85 6.78 4.37
N ARG A 70 5.01 6.88 3.04
CA ARG A 70 3.98 6.43 2.09
C ARG A 70 3.80 4.91 2.16
N THR A 71 4.90 4.15 2.24
CA THR A 71 4.83 2.70 2.46
C THR A 71 4.13 2.38 3.78
N ASN A 72 4.44 3.13 4.83
CA ASN A 72 3.80 2.99 6.15
C ASN A 72 2.29 3.26 6.09
N ILE A 73 1.84 4.27 5.34
CA ILE A 73 0.40 4.55 5.13
C ILE A 73 -0.30 3.37 4.44
N VAL A 74 0.33 2.80 3.40
CA VAL A 74 -0.24 1.73 2.57
C VAL A 74 -0.32 0.40 3.32
N ASN A 75 0.78 -0.07 3.90
CA ASN A 75 0.84 -1.40 4.52
C ASN A 75 1.82 -1.47 5.71
N GLY A 76 1.94 -0.38 6.47
CA GLY A 76 2.96 -0.27 7.51
C GLY A 76 2.90 -1.34 8.59
N TRP A 77 1.72 -1.87 8.90
CA TRP A 77 1.56 -2.91 9.92
C TRP A 77 2.27 -4.21 9.59
N GLU A 78 2.45 -4.53 8.29
CA GLU A 78 3.24 -5.69 7.88
C GLU A 78 4.69 -5.33 7.54
N GLU A 79 4.93 -4.14 7.00
CA GLU A 79 6.16 -3.82 6.26
C GLU A 79 7.12 -2.89 6.99
N CYS A 80 6.71 -2.23 8.06
CA CYS A 80 7.50 -1.17 8.70
C CYS A 80 7.77 -1.45 10.19
N GLY A 81 8.85 -0.84 10.70
CA GLY A 81 9.17 -0.84 12.14
C GLY A 81 9.86 -2.10 12.67
N HIS A 82 10.32 -3.00 11.79
CA HIS A 82 10.97 -4.26 12.17
C HIS A 82 12.30 -4.51 11.44
N GLY A 83 12.90 -3.45 10.89
CA GLY A 83 14.16 -3.54 10.14
C GLY A 83 13.93 -3.78 8.66
N HIS A 84 14.91 -4.39 7.99
CA HIS A 84 14.88 -4.62 6.54
C HIS A 84 13.73 -5.53 6.14
N ASP A 85 12.99 -5.12 5.11
CA ASP A 85 11.89 -5.87 4.52
C ASP A 85 12.02 -5.85 2.98
N ASN A 86 11.91 -7.03 2.37
CA ASN A 86 12.05 -7.20 0.92
C ASN A 86 10.91 -6.56 0.13
N ARG A 87 9.69 -6.51 0.67
CA ARG A 87 8.53 -5.84 0.05
C ARG A 87 8.75 -4.34 0.00
N VAL A 88 9.30 -3.76 1.08
CA VAL A 88 9.70 -2.34 1.11
C VAL A 88 10.82 -2.08 0.10
N ALA A 89 11.81 -2.97 0.02
CA ALA A 89 12.91 -2.84 -0.94
C ALA A 89 12.40 -2.87 -2.40
N ASP A 90 11.44 -3.75 -2.71
CA ASP A 90 10.77 -3.82 -4.02
C ASP A 90 10.03 -2.52 -4.37
N ARG A 91 9.21 -1.98 -3.44
CA ARG A 91 8.52 -0.69 -3.61
C ARG A 91 9.50 0.44 -3.94
N ILE A 92 10.64 0.48 -3.23
CA ILE A 92 11.68 1.48 -3.43
C ILE A 92 12.40 1.26 -4.77
N GLY A 93 12.58 0.02 -5.21
CA GLY A 93 13.11 -0.32 -6.54
C GLY A 93 12.27 0.30 -7.65
N PHE A 94 10.95 0.10 -7.62
CA PHE A 94 10.04 0.75 -8.57
C PHE A 94 10.09 2.28 -8.48
N TYR A 95 10.06 2.83 -7.27
CA TYR A 95 10.12 4.28 -7.08
C TYR A 95 11.40 4.90 -7.68
N LYS A 96 12.56 4.31 -7.40
CA LYS A 96 13.85 4.76 -7.96
C LYS A 96 13.87 4.65 -9.48
N ARG A 97 13.37 3.55 -10.04
CA ARG A 97 13.27 3.37 -11.50
C ARG A 97 12.44 4.48 -12.13
N TYR A 98 11.27 4.79 -11.59
CA TYR A 98 10.41 5.83 -12.15
C TYR A 98 10.96 7.24 -11.94
N CYS A 99 11.59 7.53 -10.80
CA CYS A 99 12.31 8.79 -10.61
C CYS A 99 13.41 8.97 -11.66
N HIS A 100 14.17 7.92 -11.96
CA HIS A 100 15.20 7.93 -13.00
C HIS A 100 14.63 8.21 -14.39
N ILE A 101 13.57 7.50 -14.79
CA ILE A 101 12.91 7.70 -16.10
C ILE A 101 12.37 9.14 -16.23
N LEU A 102 11.83 9.70 -15.15
CA LEU A 102 11.26 11.04 -15.13
C LEU A 102 12.30 12.16 -14.92
N GLY A 103 13.58 11.82 -14.72
CA GLY A 103 14.65 12.80 -14.49
C GLY A 103 14.50 13.59 -13.18
N VAL A 104 13.83 13.02 -12.17
CA VAL A 104 13.61 13.67 -10.87
C VAL A 104 14.40 12.97 -9.76
N THR A 105 14.76 13.72 -8.72
CA THR A 105 15.35 13.10 -7.52
C THR A 105 14.30 12.31 -6.75
N HIS A 106 14.69 11.18 -6.15
CA HIS A 106 13.82 10.38 -5.28
C HIS A 106 13.67 10.99 -3.87
N GLY A 107 14.43 12.03 -3.54
CA GLY A 107 14.43 12.64 -2.21
C GLY A 107 15.01 11.74 -1.11
N HIS A 108 14.70 12.10 0.14
CA HIS A 108 15.20 11.45 1.37
C HIS A 108 14.15 10.51 2.00
N ASN A 109 14.55 9.81 3.06
CA ASN A 109 13.67 8.98 3.89
C ASN A 109 12.85 7.95 3.09
N LEU A 110 13.54 7.20 2.23
CA LEU A 110 12.90 6.24 1.33
C LEU A 110 12.35 5.00 2.04
N TYR A 111 12.94 4.65 3.18
CA TYR A 111 12.67 3.42 3.92
C TYR A 111 11.81 3.68 5.14
N CYS A 112 10.99 2.70 5.52
CA CYS A 112 10.19 2.72 6.74
C CYS A 112 10.66 1.70 7.80
N TYR A 113 11.85 1.12 7.62
CA TYR A 113 12.39 0.04 8.46
C TYR A 113 12.32 0.31 9.96
N ASN A 114 12.56 1.57 10.36
CA ASN A 114 12.55 1.99 11.76
C ASN A 114 11.36 2.90 12.11
N GLN A 115 10.38 3.03 11.21
CA GLN A 115 9.19 3.83 11.47
C GLN A 115 8.14 2.96 12.15
N LYS A 116 7.63 3.39 13.31
CA LYS A 116 6.50 2.69 13.94
C LYS A 116 5.29 2.75 12.99
N PRO A 117 4.59 1.63 12.74
CA PRO A 117 3.38 1.62 11.94
C PRO A 117 2.36 2.65 12.43
N PHE A 118 1.61 3.25 11.51
CA PHE A 118 0.38 3.94 11.92
C PHE A 118 -0.59 2.91 12.55
N PRO A 119 -1.27 3.26 13.66
CA PRO A 119 -2.28 2.39 14.25
C PRO A 119 -3.53 2.29 13.36
#